data_AF-A0A969X6X3-F1
#
_entry.id   AF-A0A969X6X3-F1
#
_cell.length_a   1.000
_cell.length_b   1.000
_cell.length_c   1.000
_cell.angle_alpha   90.00
_cell.angle_beta   90.00
_cell.angle_gamma   90.00
#
_symmetry.space_group_name_H-M   'P 1'
#
loop_
_entity.id
_entity.type
_entity.pdbx_description
1 polymer ?
#
loop_
_entity_poly.entity_id
_entity_poly.type
_entity_poly.pdbx_seq_one_letter_code
_entity_poly.pdbx_strand_id
1 'polypeptide(L)'
;MPKKKNLQKVMVIGSGPIIIGQAAEFDYAGSQACRSLKEEGLEVVLLNSNPATIMTDRDMADRVYMEPLTAASAEKILRRERPDGLLPTLGGQVGLNMALELAQKGILGELGIELLGTPLETIQKAEDREKFKEMLEHIGEPVPKSMIVNSVEEALIFAEEIGYPVIVRPAYTLGGSGGGIAKAEDELRAMVGRGLKYSIINQVLIEQSVIGWKEIEFEVIRDSRDTCIAVCSMENIDPMGVHTGDSVVVAPAQTLTDKEYQMLRGASLKIIRALGVEGGCNVQLALNPERLEYVVIEVNPRVSRSSALASKATGYPIAKVSSKIAIGLNLDEITNSINANTTACFEPVVDYCVLKFPRWPFDKFANVRRDLGTQMKATGEAMSIDRTLEGALLKAIRSLE
;
A
#
# COMPACT_ATOMS: atom_id res chain seq x y z
N MET A 1 0.29 -10.04 -29.44
CA MET A 1 -0.34 -10.84 -28.36
C MET A 1 0.77 -11.42 -27.51
N PRO A 2 0.55 -11.56 -26.20
CA PRO A 2 0.14 -10.49 -25.28
C PRO A 2 1.38 -9.91 -24.58
N LYS A 3 2.38 -10.77 -24.35
CA LYS A 3 3.71 -10.42 -23.85
C LYS A 3 4.41 -9.39 -24.76
N LYS A 4 5.04 -8.38 -24.16
CA LYS A 4 5.80 -7.33 -24.85
C LYS A 4 6.89 -7.98 -25.72
N LYS A 5 6.81 -7.76 -27.05
CA LYS A 5 7.61 -8.51 -28.06
C LYS A 5 9.13 -8.36 -27.93
N ASN A 6 9.58 -7.24 -27.38
CA ASN A 6 11.01 -6.91 -27.28
C ASN A 6 11.57 -7.14 -25.86
N LEU A 7 10.83 -7.85 -25.00
CA LEU A 7 11.27 -8.13 -23.63
C LEU A 7 11.92 -9.50 -23.56
N GLN A 8 13.24 -9.53 -23.35
CA GLN A 8 14.02 -10.75 -23.15
C GLN A 8 14.64 -10.80 -21.76
N LYS A 9 15.08 -9.65 -21.23
CA LYS A 9 15.73 -9.52 -19.93
C LYS A 9 15.03 -8.48 -19.06
N VAL A 10 14.73 -8.85 -17.82
CA VAL A 10 14.09 -7.95 -16.84
C VAL A 10 14.95 -7.85 -15.59
N MET A 11 15.17 -6.62 -15.12
CA MET A 11 15.73 -6.38 -13.81
C MET A 11 14.63 -6.20 -12.77
N VAL A 12 14.66 -6.99 -11.71
CA VAL A 12 13.77 -6.89 -10.54
C VAL A 12 14.52 -6.21 -9.40
N ILE A 13 13.87 -5.24 -8.75
CA ILE A 13 14.41 -4.56 -7.56
C ILE A 13 13.83 -5.20 -6.31
N GLY A 14 14.69 -5.72 -5.44
CA GLY A 14 14.32 -6.21 -4.12
C GLY A 14 14.16 -5.09 -3.08
N SER A 15 13.68 -5.44 -1.89
CA SER A 15 13.42 -4.50 -0.80
C SER A 15 14.63 -4.18 0.07
N GLY A 16 15.69 -5.00 0.03
CA GLY A 16 16.83 -4.83 0.91
C GLY A 16 16.57 -5.39 2.31
N PRO A 17 17.26 -4.87 3.35
CA PRO A 17 17.18 -5.42 4.69
C PRO A 17 15.77 -5.28 5.28
N ILE A 18 15.44 -6.22 6.15
CA ILE A 18 14.17 -6.22 6.90
C ILE A 18 14.19 -5.10 7.93
N ILE A 19 13.18 -4.23 7.87
CA ILE A 19 12.94 -3.16 8.85
C ILE A 19 11.46 -3.13 9.25
N ILE A 20 11.11 -2.44 10.34
CA ILE A 20 9.71 -2.22 10.70
C ILE A 20 9.02 -1.48 9.54
N GLY A 21 7.87 -2.01 9.09
CA GLY A 21 7.14 -1.49 7.93
C GLY A 21 7.58 -2.00 6.56
N GLN A 22 8.71 -2.71 6.47
CA GLN A 22 9.17 -3.33 5.22
C GLN A 22 9.92 -4.64 5.53
N ALA A 23 9.20 -5.76 5.46
CA ALA A 23 9.69 -7.04 5.95
C ALA A 23 9.64 -8.16 4.89
N ALA A 24 9.34 -9.38 5.33
CA ALA A 24 9.48 -10.61 4.56
C ALA A 24 8.47 -10.74 3.40
N GLU A 25 7.41 -9.93 3.41
CA GLU A 25 6.41 -9.85 2.35
C GLU A 25 7.04 -9.57 0.97
N PHE A 26 8.17 -8.84 0.93
CA PHE A 26 8.86 -8.49 -0.31
C PHE A 26 9.83 -9.58 -0.78
N ASP A 27 10.36 -10.42 0.11
CA ASP A 27 11.04 -11.66 -0.31
C ASP A 27 10.03 -12.63 -0.93
N TYR A 28 8.85 -12.78 -0.29
CA TYR A 28 7.75 -13.56 -0.84
C TYR A 28 7.34 -13.04 -2.22
N ALA A 29 7.07 -11.74 -2.36
CA ALA A 29 6.64 -11.16 -3.63
C ALA A 29 7.74 -11.19 -4.70
N GLY A 30 8.98 -10.86 -4.34
CA GLY A 30 10.14 -10.89 -5.22
C GLY A 30 10.43 -12.30 -5.73
N SER A 31 10.37 -13.31 -4.86
CA SER A 31 10.53 -14.72 -5.23
C SER A 31 9.44 -15.19 -6.20
N GLN A 32 8.18 -14.81 -5.96
CA GLN A 32 7.06 -15.14 -6.86
C GLN A 32 7.25 -14.51 -8.24
N ALA A 33 7.68 -13.26 -8.29
CA ALA A 33 7.92 -12.56 -9.54
C ALA A 33 9.11 -13.14 -10.31
N CYS A 34 10.24 -13.42 -9.66
CA CYS A 34 11.39 -14.00 -10.34
C CYS A 34 11.03 -15.35 -10.99
N ARG A 35 10.31 -16.22 -10.26
CA ARG A 35 9.81 -17.49 -10.82
C ARG A 35 8.86 -17.27 -11.98
N SER A 36 7.90 -16.37 -11.82
CA SER A 36 6.89 -16.05 -12.83
C SER A 36 7.50 -15.52 -14.12
N LEU A 37 8.47 -14.61 -14.04
CA LEU A 37 9.17 -14.08 -15.21
C LEU A 37 9.99 -15.18 -15.93
N LYS A 38 10.63 -16.08 -15.18
CA LYS A 38 11.34 -17.24 -15.73
C LYS A 38 10.40 -18.27 -16.37
N GLU A 39 9.23 -18.51 -15.78
CA GLU A 39 8.17 -19.36 -16.39
C GLU A 39 7.76 -18.83 -17.77
N GLU A 40 7.78 -17.51 -17.95
CA GLU A 40 7.50 -16.85 -19.22
C GLU A 40 8.73 -16.79 -20.15
N GLY A 41 9.87 -17.38 -19.75
CA GLY A 41 11.09 -17.46 -20.55
C GLY A 41 11.91 -16.17 -20.63
N LEU A 42 11.82 -15.30 -19.60
CA LEU A 42 12.66 -14.11 -19.49
C LEU A 42 13.93 -14.40 -18.68
N GLU A 43 15.04 -13.78 -19.08
CA GLU A 43 16.24 -13.67 -18.25
C GLU A 43 15.97 -12.68 -17.11
N VAL A 44 16.17 -13.11 -15.87
CA VAL A 44 15.92 -12.30 -14.68
C VAL A 44 17.23 -11.87 -14.04
N VAL A 45 17.41 -10.56 -13.92
CA VAL A 45 18.47 -9.94 -13.12
C VAL A 45 17.84 -9.44 -11.83
N LEU A 46 18.33 -9.88 -10.68
CA LEU A 46 17.86 -9.43 -9.39
C LEU A 46 18.90 -8.55 -8.70
N LEU A 47 18.48 -7.40 -8.17
CA LEU A 47 19.26 -6.59 -7.24
C LEU A 47 18.59 -6.59 -5.87
N ASN A 48 19.24 -7.17 -4.86
CA ASN A 48 18.79 -7.13 -3.47
C ASN A 48 20.00 -7.23 -2.52
N SER A 49 20.12 -6.31 -1.58
CA SER A 49 21.21 -6.29 -0.61
C SER A 49 21.04 -7.27 0.55
N ASN A 50 19.86 -7.88 0.73
CA ASN A 50 19.57 -8.77 1.84
C ASN A 50 19.93 -10.23 1.53
N PRO A 51 20.98 -10.79 2.17
CA PRO A 51 21.45 -12.15 1.88
C PRO A 51 20.55 -13.24 2.48
N ALA A 52 19.60 -12.88 3.36
CA ALA A 52 18.73 -13.82 4.05
C ALA A 52 17.38 -13.99 3.34
N THR A 53 17.36 -13.91 1.99
CA THR A 53 16.14 -13.95 1.19
C THR A 53 16.16 -15.08 0.18
N ILE A 54 15.04 -15.78 0.03
CA ILE A 54 14.91 -16.85 -0.96
C ILE A 54 15.08 -16.29 -2.37
N MET A 55 14.61 -15.07 -2.64
CA MET A 55 14.77 -14.44 -3.95
C MET A 55 16.25 -14.30 -4.37
N THR A 56 17.18 -14.22 -3.42
CA THR A 56 18.62 -14.16 -3.69
C THR A 56 19.31 -15.53 -3.86
N ASP A 57 18.57 -16.63 -3.74
CA ASP A 57 19.09 -17.96 -4.06
C ASP A 57 19.45 -18.07 -5.53
N ARG A 58 20.51 -18.83 -5.83
CA ARG A 58 21.12 -18.93 -7.17
C ARG A 58 20.14 -19.38 -8.26
N ASP A 59 19.10 -20.13 -7.92
CA ASP A 59 18.17 -20.69 -8.89
C ASP A 59 16.98 -19.75 -9.18
N MET A 60 16.75 -18.72 -8.34
CA MET A 60 15.60 -17.83 -8.46
C MET A 60 15.74 -16.83 -9.61
N ALA A 61 16.96 -16.36 -9.90
CA ALA A 61 17.24 -15.42 -10.99
C ALA A 61 18.49 -15.88 -11.77
N ASP A 62 18.64 -15.46 -13.02
CA ASP A 62 19.81 -15.81 -13.84
C ASP A 62 21.07 -15.06 -13.38
N ARG A 63 20.89 -13.84 -12.85
CA ARG A 63 21.91 -13.04 -12.19
C ARG A 63 21.38 -12.46 -10.89
N VAL A 64 22.11 -12.65 -9.80
CA VAL A 64 21.80 -12.06 -8.49
C VAL A 64 22.92 -11.10 -8.09
N TYR A 65 22.56 -9.85 -7.80
CA TYR A 65 23.44 -8.79 -7.33
C TYR A 65 23.12 -8.47 -5.87
N MET A 66 24.06 -8.83 -4.98
CA MET A 66 24.02 -8.46 -3.56
C MET A 66 24.77 -7.15 -3.34
N GLU A 67 24.25 -6.07 -3.91
CA GLU A 67 24.85 -4.74 -3.87
C GLU A 67 23.97 -3.77 -3.07
N PRO A 68 24.52 -2.65 -2.55
CA PRO A 68 23.73 -1.62 -1.88
C PRO A 68 22.60 -1.11 -2.79
N LEU A 69 21.38 -1.01 -2.24
CA LEU A 69 20.20 -0.52 -2.97
C LEU A 69 20.24 1.01 -3.14
N THR A 70 21.14 1.47 -3.99
CA THR A 70 21.34 2.88 -4.36
C THR A 70 21.27 3.02 -5.88
N ALA A 71 20.86 4.19 -6.38
CA ALA A 71 20.85 4.42 -7.82
C ALA A 71 22.23 4.26 -8.47
N ALA A 72 23.32 4.58 -7.75
CA ALA A 72 24.68 4.41 -8.27
C ALA A 72 25.04 2.93 -8.49
N SER A 73 24.65 2.05 -7.56
CA SER A 73 24.83 0.59 -7.73
C SER A 73 23.93 0.07 -8.84
N ALA A 74 22.66 0.47 -8.86
CA ALA A 74 21.70 0.06 -9.87
C ALA A 74 22.15 0.48 -11.28
N GLU A 75 22.63 1.72 -11.45
CA GLU A 75 23.17 2.21 -12.72
C GLU A 75 24.31 1.34 -13.26
N LYS A 76 25.28 0.98 -12.41
CA LYS A 76 26.38 0.10 -12.82
C LYS A 76 25.88 -1.25 -13.33
N ILE A 77 24.88 -1.81 -12.65
CA ILE A 77 24.26 -3.09 -13.04
C ILE A 77 23.48 -2.93 -14.35
N LEU A 78 22.67 -1.89 -14.48
CA LEU A 78 21.91 -1.59 -15.70
C LEU A 78 22.81 -1.41 -16.93
N ARG A 79 23.92 -0.69 -16.78
CA ARG A 79 24.90 -0.49 -17.87
C ARG A 79 25.60 -1.79 -18.27
N ARG A 80 25.81 -2.70 -17.32
CA ARG A 80 26.46 -4.01 -17.53
C ARG A 80 25.50 -5.04 -18.14
N GLU A 81 24.32 -5.19 -17.55
CA GLU A 81 23.37 -6.25 -17.89
C GLU A 81 22.46 -5.89 -19.06
N ARG A 82 22.23 -4.59 -19.30
CA ARG A 82 21.37 -4.05 -20.36
C ARG A 82 20.00 -4.75 -20.40
N PRO A 83 19.22 -4.75 -19.30
CA PRO A 83 17.87 -5.32 -19.32
C PRO A 83 16.95 -4.49 -20.22
N ASP A 84 15.93 -5.12 -20.80
CA ASP A 84 14.92 -4.44 -21.61
C ASP A 84 13.88 -3.75 -20.72
N GLY A 85 13.66 -4.28 -19.52
CA GLY A 85 12.70 -3.72 -18.57
C GLY A 85 13.17 -3.73 -17.12
N LEU A 86 12.66 -2.78 -16.34
CA LEU A 86 12.86 -2.65 -14.91
C LEU A 86 11.52 -2.83 -14.19
N LEU A 87 11.45 -3.77 -13.23
CA LEU A 87 10.26 -4.02 -12.42
C LEU A 87 10.48 -3.57 -10.96
N PRO A 88 10.03 -2.36 -10.58
CA PRO A 88 10.28 -1.78 -9.26
C PRO A 88 9.17 -2.08 -8.23
N THR A 89 8.01 -2.58 -8.65
CA THR A 89 6.77 -2.64 -7.84
C THR A 89 6.74 -3.78 -6.82
N LEU A 90 7.85 -4.49 -6.64
CA LEU A 90 7.99 -5.66 -5.77
C LEU A 90 8.96 -5.45 -4.60
N GLY A 91 9.74 -4.37 -4.63
CA GLY A 91 10.75 -4.03 -3.62
C GLY A 91 10.25 -3.03 -2.57
N GLY A 92 8.94 -2.95 -2.34
CA GLY A 92 8.35 -1.97 -1.44
C GLY A 92 8.65 -0.53 -1.87
N GLN A 93 8.87 0.36 -0.90
CA GLN A 93 9.17 1.77 -1.18
C GLN A 93 10.56 1.95 -1.81
N VAL A 94 11.51 1.07 -1.45
CA VAL A 94 12.88 1.11 -1.97
C VAL A 94 12.88 0.93 -3.49
N GLY A 95 12.07 0.00 -4.01
CA GLY A 95 11.92 -0.22 -5.44
C GLY A 95 11.37 1.01 -6.18
N LEU A 96 10.30 1.61 -5.66
CA LEU A 96 9.67 2.81 -6.26
C LEU A 96 10.62 4.01 -6.24
N ASN A 97 11.26 4.28 -5.11
CA ASN A 97 12.23 5.37 -4.97
C ASN A 97 13.42 5.20 -5.92
N MET A 98 13.92 3.97 -6.09
CA MET A 98 15.00 3.66 -7.02
C MET A 98 14.59 3.94 -8.47
N ALA A 99 13.37 3.53 -8.88
CA ALA A 99 12.85 3.83 -10.20
C ALA A 99 12.74 5.34 -10.46
N LEU A 100 12.23 6.09 -9.47
CA LEU A 100 12.15 7.56 -9.54
C LEU A 100 13.54 8.20 -9.70
N GLU A 101 14.51 7.80 -8.87
CA GLU A 101 15.85 8.38 -8.91
C GLU A 101 16.57 8.06 -10.24
N LEU A 102 16.45 6.83 -10.74
CA LEU A 102 17.03 6.42 -12.03
C LEU A 102 16.38 7.16 -13.21
N ALA A 103 15.07 7.38 -13.17
CA ALA A 103 14.35 8.12 -14.18
C ALA A 103 14.70 9.62 -14.17
N GLN A 104 14.79 10.24 -12.98
CA GLN A 104 15.19 11.64 -12.82
C GLN A 104 16.61 11.90 -13.33
N LYS A 105 17.52 10.93 -13.19
CA LYS A 105 18.88 10.99 -13.74
C LYS A 105 18.94 10.73 -15.26
N GLY A 106 17.81 10.40 -15.90
CA GLY A 106 17.73 10.08 -17.33
C GLY A 106 18.31 8.72 -17.72
N ILE A 107 18.73 7.89 -16.75
CA ILE A 107 19.45 6.62 -16.99
C ILE A 107 18.56 5.63 -17.74
N LEU A 108 17.28 5.52 -17.36
CA LEU A 108 16.36 4.58 -18.01
C LEU A 108 16.17 4.94 -19.49
N GLY A 109 16.01 6.23 -19.80
CA GLY A 109 15.90 6.73 -21.18
C GLY A 109 17.19 6.58 -21.97
N GLU A 110 18.34 6.89 -21.37
CA GLU A 110 19.68 6.74 -21.98
C GLU A 110 19.95 5.28 -22.40
N LEU A 111 19.55 4.32 -21.57
CA LEU A 111 19.80 2.90 -21.79
C LEU A 111 18.67 2.20 -22.56
N GLY A 112 17.56 2.89 -22.85
CA GLY A 112 16.39 2.32 -23.52
C GLY A 112 15.64 1.30 -22.68
N ILE A 113 15.69 1.42 -21.35
CA ILE A 113 15.04 0.49 -20.41
C ILE A 113 13.60 0.93 -20.17
N GLU A 114 12.66 0.02 -20.39
CA GLU A 114 11.24 0.25 -20.10
C GLU A 114 10.93 0.07 -18.62
N LEU A 115 10.14 0.97 -18.01
CA LEU A 115 9.61 0.74 -16.67
C LEU A 115 8.36 -0.14 -16.75
N LEU A 116 8.39 -1.30 -16.08
CA LEU A 116 7.33 -2.31 -16.13
C LEU A 116 6.37 -2.20 -14.93
N GLY A 117 5.11 -2.55 -15.16
CA GLY A 117 4.04 -2.49 -14.16
C GLY A 117 3.50 -1.06 -14.01
N THR A 118 3.70 -0.46 -12.85
CA THR A 118 3.20 0.89 -12.56
C THR A 118 3.99 1.97 -13.33
N PRO A 119 3.33 2.83 -14.13
CA PRO A 119 3.99 3.92 -14.85
C PRO A 119 4.68 4.92 -13.90
N LEU A 120 5.75 5.57 -14.38
CA LEU A 120 6.50 6.54 -13.59
C LEU A 120 5.63 7.71 -13.11
N GLU A 121 4.76 8.22 -13.98
CA GLU A 121 3.82 9.29 -13.65
C GLU A 121 2.89 8.88 -12.51
N THR A 122 2.44 7.63 -12.50
CA THR A 122 1.61 7.05 -11.44
C THR A 122 2.36 6.97 -10.11
N ILE A 123 3.61 6.53 -10.12
CA ILE A 123 4.46 6.50 -8.92
C ILE A 123 4.60 7.93 -8.37
N GLN A 124 4.90 8.91 -9.23
CA GLN A 124 5.02 10.31 -8.83
C GLN A 124 3.71 10.88 -8.26
N LYS A 125 2.57 10.58 -8.91
CA LYS A 125 1.25 11.05 -8.46
C LYS A 125 0.83 10.44 -7.12
N ALA A 126 1.11 9.14 -6.90
CA ALA A 126 0.72 8.45 -5.68
C ALA A 126 1.59 8.85 -4.47
N GLU A 127 2.87 9.15 -4.68
CA GLU A 127 3.78 9.59 -3.61
C GLU A 127 3.60 11.07 -3.26
N ASP A 128 3.14 11.88 -4.21
CA ASP A 128 2.84 13.30 -4.02
C ASP A 128 1.42 13.47 -3.49
N ARG A 129 1.30 13.72 -2.18
CA ARG A 129 0.00 13.83 -1.49
C ARG A 129 -0.93 14.88 -2.09
N GLU A 130 -0.39 15.97 -2.63
CA GLU A 130 -1.21 17.03 -3.24
C GLU A 130 -1.75 16.58 -4.59
N LYS A 131 -0.90 16.04 -5.47
CA LYS A 131 -1.34 15.48 -6.76
C LYS A 131 -2.30 14.30 -6.60
N PHE A 132 -2.07 13.47 -5.58
CA PHE A 132 -2.97 12.37 -5.26
C PHE A 132 -4.34 12.90 -4.84
N LYS A 133 -4.39 13.92 -3.97
CA LYS A 133 -5.62 14.59 -3.56
C LYS A 133 -6.36 15.20 -4.75
N GLU A 134 -5.67 15.97 -5.59
CA GLU A 134 -6.23 16.58 -6.80
C GLU A 134 -6.80 15.53 -7.77
N MET A 135 -6.11 14.39 -7.92
CA MET A 135 -6.58 13.28 -8.75
C MET A 135 -7.88 12.70 -8.19
N LEU A 136 -7.93 12.42 -6.88
CA LEU A 136 -9.14 11.91 -6.22
C LEU A 136 -10.32 12.89 -6.37
N GLU A 137 -10.08 14.17 -6.14
CA GLU A 137 -11.10 15.22 -6.32
C GLU A 137 -11.57 15.29 -7.78
N HIS A 138 -10.67 15.17 -8.75
CA HIS A 138 -11.01 15.17 -10.19
C HIS A 138 -11.90 13.98 -10.57
N ILE A 139 -11.65 12.80 -10.01
CA ILE A 139 -12.51 11.63 -10.23
C ILE A 139 -13.73 11.62 -9.31
N GLY A 140 -13.89 12.60 -8.41
CA GLY A 140 -15.02 12.68 -7.50
C GLY A 140 -15.00 11.65 -6.37
N GLU A 141 -13.81 11.20 -5.97
CA GLU A 141 -13.61 10.36 -4.78
C GLU A 141 -13.34 11.24 -3.55
N PRO A 142 -13.97 10.96 -2.39
CA PRO A 142 -13.86 11.79 -1.21
C PRO A 142 -12.48 11.65 -0.55
N VAL A 143 -11.93 12.79 -0.11
CA VAL A 143 -10.70 12.89 0.69
C VAL A 143 -11.02 13.55 2.03
N PRO A 144 -10.22 13.36 3.08
CA PRO A 144 -10.39 14.11 4.33
C PRO A 144 -10.44 15.61 4.06
N LYS A 145 -11.55 16.25 4.45
CA LYS A 145 -11.71 17.69 4.26
C LYS A 145 -10.67 18.45 5.07
N SER A 146 -10.05 19.47 4.49
CA SER A 146 -9.11 20.33 5.20
C SER A 146 -9.17 21.78 4.73
N MET A 147 -8.92 22.71 5.65
CA MET A 147 -8.94 24.15 5.40
C MET A 147 -7.84 24.83 6.20
N ILE A 148 -7.11 25.74 5.53
CA ILE A 148 -6.21 26.67 6.22
C ILE A 148 -7.05 27.82 6.76
N VAL A 149 -6.91 28.10 8.05
CA VAL A 149 -7.62 29.16 8.76
C VAL A 149 -6.64 30.15 9.39
N ASN A 150 -7.07 31.41 9.47
CA ASN A 150 -6.31 32.53 10.03
C ASN A 150 -6.93 33.10 11.33
N SER A 151 -8.13 32.64 11.70
CA SER A 151 -8.83 33.02 12.92
C SER A 151 -9.44 31.81 13.62
N VAL A 152 -9.75 31.97 14.90
CA VAL A 152 -10.49 30.94 15.66
C VAL A 152 -11.88 30.77 15.07
N GLU A 153 -12.54 31.87 14.71
CA GLU A 153 -13.90 31.89 14.18
C GLU A 153 -13.99 31.12 12.85
N GLU A 154 -13.03 31.27 11.94
CA GLU A 154 -12.94 30.45 10.73
C GLU A 154 -12.80 28.95 11.05
N ALA A 155 -11.98 28.61 12.05
CA ALA A 155 -11.79 27.22 12.47
C ALA A 155 -13.09 26.60 13.00
N LEU A 156 -13.85 27.36 13.80
CA LEU A 156 -15.13 26.92 14.36
C LEU A 156 -16.17 26.71 13.25
N ILE A 157 -16.30 27.67 12.32
CA ILE A 157 -17.21 27.55 11.16
C ILE A 157 -16.91 26.29 10.35
N PHE A 158 -15.63 26.05 10.06
CA PHE A 158 -15.24 24.87 9.30
C PHE A 158 -15.45 23.57 10.08
N ALA A 159 -15.17 23.56 11.39
CA ALA A 159 -15.40 22.39 12.24
C ALA A 159 -16.89 22.05 12.41
N GLU A 160 -17.78 23.04 12.41
CA GLU A 160 -19.23 22.82 12.38
C GLU A 160 -19.69 22.16 11.07
N GLU A 161 -19.05 22.50 9.93
CA GLU A 161 -19.35 21.89 8.63
C GLU A 161 -18.93 20.42 8.55
N ILE A 162 -17.74 20.09 9.08
CA ILE A 162 -17.13 18.76 8.90
C ILE A 162 -17.36 17.81 10.10
N GLY A 163 -17.77 18.36 11.24
CA GLY A 163 -17.98 17.62 12.48
C GLY A 163 -16.70 17.34 13.28
N TYR A 164 -16.86 17.05 14.57
CA TYR A 164 -15.79 16.66 15.48
C TYR A 164 -15.60 15.13 15.55
N PRO A 165 -14.40 14.61 15.87
CA PRO A 165 -13.17 15.37 16.15
C PRO A 165 -12.51 15.97 14.89
N VAL A 166 -11.69 17.01 15.07
CA VAL A 166 -10.86 17.61 14.01
C VAL A 166 -9.40 17.63 14.41
N ILE A 167 -8.52 17.51 13.43
CA ILE A 167 -7.06 17.61 13.59
C ILE A 167 -6.66 19.07 13.38
N VAL A 168 -5.86 19.59 14.31
CA VAL A 168 -5.34 20.97 14.30
C VAL A 168 -3.83 20.90 14.04
N ARG A 169 -3.35 21.52 12.97
CA ARG A 169 -1.92 21.57 12.61
C ARG A 169 -1.47 23.01 12.33
N PRO A 170 -0.76 23.66 13.25
CA PRO A 170 -0.22 24.99 13.00
C PRO A 170 0.86 24.97 11.92
N ALA A 171 0.81 25.94 11.00
CA ALA A 171 1.75 26.01 9.89
C ALA A 171 3.17 26.37 10.39
N TYR A 172 4.19 25.76 9.79
CA TYR A 172 5.62 25.98 10.08
C TYR A 172 6.05 25.69 11.53
N THR A 173 5.43 24.70 12.17
CA THR A 173 5.83 24.23 13.50
C THR A 173 6.54 22.87 13.43
N LEU A 174 7.49 22.65 14.35
CA LEU A 174 8.22 21.38 14.46
C LEU A 174 7.53 20.43 15.45
N GLY A 175 7.48 19.15 15.11
CA GLY A 175 7.04 18.09 16.02
C GLY A 175 5.57 18.15 16.44
N GLY A 176 4.70 18.85 15.70
CA GLY A 176 3.29 19.01 16.06
C GLY A 176 3.03 20.02 17.18
N SER A 177 4.01 20.87 17.50
CA SER A 177 3.89 21.89 18.55
C SER A 177 2.71 22.84 18.29
N GLY A 178 1.79 22.92 19.26
CA GLY A 178 0.58 23.74 19.16
C GLY A 178 -0.58 23.10 18.39
N GLY A 179 -0.39 21.89 17.86
CA GLY A 179 -1.43 21.07 17.21
C GLY A 179 -1.99 19.98 18.11
N GLY A 180 -2.92 19.19 17.58
CA GLY A 180 -3.57 18.10 18.31
C GLY A 180 -4.88 17.65 17.67
N ILE A 181 -5.67 16.88 18.42
CA ILE A 181 -7.03 16.47 18.03
C ILE A 181 -7.98 17.20 18.96
N ALA A 182 -8.84 18.05 18.41
CA ALA A 182 -9.92 18.70 19.13
C ALA A 182 -11.19 17.87 19.01
N LYS A 183 -11.77 17.45 20.14
CA LYS A 183 -12.99 16.64 20.19
C LYS A 183 -14.27 17.46 20.33
N ALA A 184 -14.13 18.75 20.65
CA ALA A 184 -15.23 19.67 20.85
C ALA A 184 -14.78 21.12 20.58
N GLU A 185 -15.75 22.03 20.53
CA GLU A 185 -15.55 23.47 20.26
C GLU A 185 -14.54 24.13 21.21
N ASP A 186 -14.69 23.92 22.52
CA ASP A 186 -13.81 24.51 23.54
C ASP A 186 -12.34 24.09 23.35
N GLU A 187 -12.13 22.81 23.03
CA GLU A 187 -10.80 22.28 22.73
C GLU A 187 -10.23 22.90 21.46
N LEU A 188 -11.06 23.04 20.42
CA LEU A 188 -10.66 23.64 19.15
C LEU A 188 -10.26 25.11 19.32
N ARG A 189 -11.11 25.90 20.00
CA ARG A 189 -10.85 27.32 20.30
C ARG A 189 -9.52 27.47 21.04
N ALA A 190 -9.26 26.64 22.03
CA ALA A 190 -8.02 26.67 22.79
C ALA A 190 -6.80 26.23 21.96
N MET A 191 -6.92 25.18 21.13
CA MET A 191 -5.84 24.68 20.28
C MET A 191 -5.49 25.67 19.16
N VAL A 192 -6.49 26.19 18.44
CA VAL A 192 -6.28 27.16 17.34
C VAL A 192 -5.74 28.47 17.87
N GLY A 193 -6.27 28.98 18.98
CA GLY A 193 -5.76 30.20 19.61
C GLY A 193 -4.30 30.09 20.05
N ARG A 194 -3.83 28.91 20.45
CA ARG A 194 -2.40 28.63 20.65
C ARG A 194 -1.66 28.48 19.33
N GLY A 195 -2.20 27.69 18.41
CA GLY A 195 -1.61 27.38 17.11
C GLY A 195 -1.29 28.61 16.27
N LEU A 196 -2.21 29.58 16.21
CA LEU A 196 -2.02 30.85 15.52
C LEU A 196 -0.84 31.66 16.10
N LYS A 197 -0.66 31.65 17.43
CA LYS A 197 0.48 32.31 18.10
C LYS A 197 1.81 31.60 17.86
N TYR A 198 1.81 30.29 17.69
CA TYR A 198 3.00 29.49 17.40
C TYR A 198 3.37 29.49 15.92
N SER A 199 2.40 29.71 15.03
CA SER A 199 2.65 29.76 13.59
C SER A 199 3.37 31.06 13.22
N ILE A 200 4.50 30.91 12.51
CA ILE A 200 5.30 32.05 12.02
C ILE A 200 4.50 32.90 11.01
N ILE A 201 3.55 32.29 10.33
CA ILE A 201 2.71 32.94 9.30
C ILE A 201 1.26 33.13 9.76
N ASN A 202 0.97 32.94 11.05
CA ASN A 202 -0.36 33.08 11.64
C ASN A 202 -1.44 32.24 10.92
N GLN A 203 -1.12 30.97 10.62
CA GLN A 203 -2.02 30.02 9.96
C GLN A 203 -2.08 28.68 10.69
N VAL A 204 -3.26 28.06 10.66
CA VAL A 204 -3.51 26.71 11.17
C VAL A 204 -4.28 25.93 10.13
N LEU A 205 -3.87 24.69 9.86
CA LEU A 205 -4.66 23.74 9.07
C LEU A 205 -5.62 23.00 10.00
N ILE A 206 -6.90 23.06 9.70
CA ILE A 206 -7.95 22.22 10.29
C ILE A 206 -8.27 21.11 9.31
N GLU A 207 -8.33 19.87 9.79
CA GLU A 207 -8.55 18.69 8.96
C GLU A 207 -9.55 17.76 9.64
N GLN A 208 -10.44 17.14 8.87
CA GLN A 208 -11.39 16.14 9.33
C GLN A 208 -10.63 15.00 10.03
N SER A 209 -11.00 14.69 11.28
CA SER A 209 -10.49 13.49 11.92
C SER A 209 -11.38 12.32 11.56
N VAL A 210 -10.77 11.29 11.00
CA VAL A 210 -11.41 9.99 10.78
C VAL A 210 -11.06 8.99 11.87
N ILE A 211 -10.48 9.44 13.00
CA ILE A 211 -10.14 8.55 14.11
C ILE A 211 -11.41 7.87 14.62
N GLY A 212 -11.36 6.55 14.80
CA GLY A 212 -12.51 5.75 15.20
C GLY A 212 -13.42 5.30 14.05
N TRP A 213 -13.22 5.79 12.82
CA TRP A 213 -13.90 5.25 11.64
C TRP A 213 -13.40 3.82 11.35
N LYS A 214 -14.23 3.01 10.70
CA LYS A 214 -13.82 1.68 10.24
C LYS A 214 -12.75 1.83 9.17
N GLU A 215 -11.66 1.10 9.28
CA GLU A 215 -10.60 1.10 8.27
C GLU A 215 -10.71 -0.16 7.39
N ILE A 216 -10.98 0.07 6.10
CA ILE A 216 -11.24 -0.97 5.11
C ILE A 216 -10.17 -0.91 4.03
N GLU A 217 -9.60 -2.06 3.69
CA GLU A 217 -8.61 -2.18 2.63
C GLU A 217 -9.14 -3.06 1.50
N PHE A 218 -8.84 -2.69 0.26
CA PHE A 218 -9.05 -3.52 -0.91
C PHE A 218 -7.73 -3.77 -1.63
N GLU A 219 -7.45 -5.05 -1.88
CA GLU A 219 -6.43 -5.46 -2.85
C GLU A 219 -7.08 -5.57 -4.22
N VAL A 220 -6.68 -4.68 -5.12
CA VAL A 220 -7.18 -4.60 -6.49
C VAL A 220 -6.06 -4.91 -7.48
N ILE A 221 -6.43 -5.48 -8.62
CA ILE A 221 -5.50 -5.74 -9.71
C ILE A 221 -6.13 -5.30 -11.03
N ARG A 222 -5.32 -4.71 -11.91
CA ARG A 222 -5.74 -4.22 -13.21
C ARG A 222 -4.76 -4.62 -14.30
N ASP A 223 -5.26 -5.01 -15.47
CA ASP A 223 -4.45 -5.28 -16.66
C ASP A 223 -4.54 -4.17 -17.72
N SER A 224 -3.77 -4.33 -18.80
CA SER A 224 -3.70 -3.36 -19.91
C SER A 224 -4.98 -3.25 -20.74
N ARG A 225 -5.93 -4.20 -20.62
CA ARG A 225 -7.25 -4.17 -21.26
C ARG A 225 -8.32 -3.50 -20.39
N ASP A 226 -7.92 -2.89 -19.27
CA ASP A 226 -8.80 -2.29 -18.27
C ASP A 226 -9.67 -3.31 -17.50
N THR A 227 -9.36 -4.60 -17.61
CA THR A 227 -9.94 -5.60 -16.72
C THR A 227 -9.44 -5.31 -15.31
N CYS A 228 -10.37 -5.15 -14.36
CA CYS A 228 -10.03 -4.79 -13.00
C CYS A 228 -10.92 -5.54 -12.01
N ILE A 229 -10.29 -6.16 -11.00
CA ILE A 229 -10.95 -7.02 -10.03
C ILE A 229 -10.46 -6.69 -8.61
N ALA A 230 -11.33 -6.89 -7.62
CA ALA A 230 -11.00 -6.86 -6.20
C ALA A 230 -10.66 -8.28 -5.73
N VAL A 231 -9.38 -8.54 -5.46
CA VAL A 231 -8.89 -9.86 -5.02
C VAL A 231 -9.28 -10.15 -3.58
N CYS A 232 -9.22 -9.15 -2.70
CA CYS A 232 -9.51 -9.33 -1.29
C CYS A 232 -10.01 -8.02 -0.68
N SER A 233 -11.02 -8.13 0.18
CA SER A 233 -11.40 -7.07 1.11
C SER A 233 -10.91 -7.42 2.51
N MET A 234 -10.43 -6.41 3.23
CA MET A 234 -9.94 -6.56 4.60
C MET A 234 -10.57 -5.49 5.47
N GLU A 235 -10.98 -5.88 6.67
CA GLU A 235 -11.55 -4.99 7.68
C GLU A 235 -10.64 -4.98 8.90
N ASN A 236 -10.21 -3.80 9.31
CA ASN A 236 -9.40 -3.63 10.50
C ASN A 236 -10.32 -3.66 11.72
N ILE A 237 -9.97 -4.48 12.72
CA ILE A 237 -10.66 -4.54 14.01
C ILE A 237 -10.30 -3.30 14.84
N ASP A 238 -9.03 -2.91 14.80
CA ASP A 238 -8.59 -1.63 15.33
C ASP A 238 -9.03 -0.52 14.36
N PRO A 239 -9.73 0.52 14.81
CA PRO A 239 -10.24 1.55 13.91
C PRO A 239 -9.12 2.50 13.46
N MET A 240 -9.46 3.36 12.49
CA MET A 240 -8.63 4.46 12.03
C MET A 240 -7.97 5.19 13.22
N GLY A 241 -6.66 5.39 13.12
CA GLY A 241 -5.82 5.92 14.19
C GLY A 241 -4.73 4.94 14.62
N VAL A 242 -4.93 3.64 14.38
CA VAL A 242 -3.90 2.60 14.45
C VAL A 242 -3.51 2.21 13.03
N HIS A 243 -2.21 2.19 12.72
CA HIS A 243 -1.72 1.81 11.39
C HIS A 243 -2.13 0.36 11.06
N THR A 244 -2.60 0.06 9.85
CA THR A 244 -2.99 -1.31 9.41
C THR A 244 -1.95 -2.40 9.72
N GLY A 245 -0.66 -2.03 9.68
CA GLY A 245 0.48 -2.85 10.09
C GLY A 245 0.49 -3.27 11.57
N ASP A 246 -0.03 -2.42 12.45
CA ASP A 246 -0.21 -2.63 13.88
C ASP A 246 -1.66 -2.98 14.25
N SER A 247 -2.59 -3.00 13.30
CA SER A 247 -3.97 -3.41 13.53
C SER A 247 -4.15 -4.93 13.46
N VAL A 248 -5.09 -5.47 14.21
CA VAL A 248 -5.67 -6.79 13.95
C VAL A 248 -6.60 -6.64 12.74
N VAL A 249 -6.48 -7.53 11.75
CA VAL A 249 -7.19 -7.41 10.47
C VAL A 249 -7.86 -8.72 10.11
N VAL A 250 -9.11 -8.67 9.64
CA VAL A 250 -9.87 -9.82 9.16
C VAL A 250 -10.09 -9.75 7.65
N ALA A 251 -10.07 -10.90 6.99
CA ALA A 251 -10.52 -11.07 5.61
C ALA A 251 -11.53 -12.24 5.51
N PRO A 252 -12.65 -12.10 4.77
CA PRO A 252 -13.10 -10.87 4.08
C PRO A 252 -13.61 -9.82 5.08
N ALA A 253 -14.03 -8.64 4.60
CA ALA A 253 -14.76 -7.67 5.43
C ALA A 253 -16.05 -8.30 6.01
N GLN A 254 -16.38 -7.95 7.25
CA GLN A 254 -17.40 -8.63 8.06
C GLN A 254 -18.65 -7.79 8.29
N THR A 255 -18.50 -6.47 8.47
CA THR A 255 -19.60 -5.62 8.97
C THR A 255 -20.20 -4.69 7.90
N LEU A 256 -19.77 -4.85 6.66
CA LEU A 256 -20.28 -4.08 5.52
C LEU A 256 -21.58 -4.69 5.01
N THR A 257 -22.59 -3.85 4.81
CA THR A 257 -23.71 -4.18 3.92
C THR A 257 -23.21 -4.33 2.49
N ASP A 258 -23.91 -5.06 1.64
CA ASP A 258 -23.53 -5.16 0.22
C ASP A 258 -23.47 -3.78 -0.46
N LYS A 259 -24.35 -2.84 -0.07
CA LYS A 259 -24.31 -1.46 -0.57
C LYS A 259 -23.00 -0.75 -0.22
N GLU A 260 -22.55 -0.85 1.04
CA GLU A 260 -21.26 -0.30 1.47
C GLU A 260 -20.11 -1.01 0.76
N TYR A 261 -20.16 -2.33 0.65
CA TYR A 261 -19.13 -3.13 -0.04
C TYR A 261 -18.99 -2.72 -1.50
N GLN A 262 -20.09 -2.63 -2.26
CA GLN A 262 -20.05 -2.24 -3.68
C GLN A 262 -19.62 -0.78 -3.87
N MET A 263 -19.97 0.11 -2.93
CA MET A 263 -19.50 1.50 -2.95
C MET A 263 -17.97 1.56 -2.81
N LEU A 264 -17.42 0.91 -1.77
CA LEU A 264 -15.98 0.91 -1.51
C LEU A 264 -15.20 0.14 -2.59
N ARG A 265 -15.72 -1.01 -3.06
CA ARG A 265 -15.18 -1.74 -4.20
C ARG A 265 -15.17 -0.88 -5.46
N GLY A 266 -16.27 -0.20 -5.76
CA GLY A 266 -16.39 0.71 -6.90
C GLY A 266 -15.35 1.84 -6.85
N ALA A 267 -15.18 2.46 -5.68
CA ALA A 267 -14.15 3.46 -5.43
C ALA A 267 -12.74 2.90 -5.70
N SER A 268 -12.38 1.74 -5.11
CA SER A 268 -11.07 1.13 -5.29
C SER A 268 -10.76 0.81 -6.76
N LEU A 269 -11.72 0.26 -7.51
CA LEU A 269 -11.56 -0.03 -8.93
C LEU A 269 -11.50 1.23 -9.81
N LYS A 270 -12.12 2.34 -9.38
CA LYS A 270 -12.05 3.63 -10.07
C LYS A 270 -10.71 4.33 -9.81
N ILE A 271 -10.21 4.26 -8.59
CA ILE A 271 -8.94 4.83 -8.17
C ILE A 271 -7.76 4.18 -8.90
N ILE A 272 -7.69 2.83 -8.94
CA ILE A 272 -6.61 2.13 -9.65
C ILE A 272 -6.62 2.43 -11.16
N ARG A 273 -7.80 2.61 -11.77
CA ARG A 273 -7.94 3.04 -13.17
C ARG A 273 -7.43 4.45 -13.39
N ALA A 274 -7.81 5.39 -12.53
CA ALA A 274 -7.38 6.78 -12.62
C ALA A 274 -5.87 6.95 -12.44
N LEU A 275 -5.28 6.12 -11.58
CA LEU A 275 -3.84 6.01 -11.42
C LEU A 275 -3.16 5.37 -12.64
N GLY A 276 -3.85 4.56 -13.43
CA GLY A 276 -3.26 3.85 -14.57
C GLY A 276 -2.32 2.72 -14.16
N VAL A 277 -2.51 2.15 -12.96
CA VAL A 277 -1.69 1.02 -12.50
C VAL A 277 -1.98 -0.21 -13.38
N GLU A 278 -0.92 -0.92 -13.75
CA GLU A 278 -0.98 -2.26 -14.34
C GLU A 278 -0.29 -3.25 -13.38
N GLY A 279 -1.09 -4.11 -12.74
CA GLY A 279 -0.67 -4.96 -11.63
C GLY A 279 -1.49 -4.72 -10.36
N GLY A 280 -1.00 -5.25 -9.25
CA GLY A 280 -1.64 -5.18 -7.93
C GLY A 280 -1.42 -3.84 -7.23
N CYS A 281 -2.45 -3.41 -6.50
CA CYS A 281 -2.49 -2.16 -5.76
C CYS A 281 -3.38 -2.32 -4.52
N ASN A 282 -2.96 -1.73 -3.40
CA ASN A 282 -3.74 -1.66 -2.18
C ASN A 282 -4.40 -0.28 -2.05
N VAL A 283 -5.70 -0.25 -1.77
CA VAL A 283 -6.48 0.97 -1.53
C VAL A 283 -7.02 0.95 -0.11
N GLN A 284 -6.74 1.98 0.68
CA GLN A 284 -7.21 2.12 2.06
C GLN A 284 -8.31 3.19 2.14
N LEU A 285 -9.39 2.85 2.82
CA LEU A 285 -10.62 3.64 2.92
C LEU A 285 -11.04 3.71 4.39
N ALA A 286 -11.48 4.88 4.84
CA ALA A 286 -12.14 5.02 6.13
C ALA A 286 -13.65 5.14 5.91
N LEU A 287 -14.45 4.29 6.54
CA LEU A 287 -15.91 4.31 6.49
C LEU A 287 -16.47 4.77 7.84
N ASN A 288 -17.33 5.79 7.81
CA ASN A 288 -18.04 6.26 8.98
C ASN A 288 -18.99 5.16 9.50
N PRO A 289 -18.95 4.77 10.78
CA PRO A 289 -19.78 3.69 11.31
C PRO A 289 -21.27 4.08 11.45
N GLU A 290 -21.60 5.38 11.44
CA GLU A 290 -22.95 5.89 11.66
C GLU A 290 -23.61 6.42 10.38
N ARG A 291 -22.83 6.69 9.34
CA ARG A 291 -23.30 7.30 8.08
C ARG A 291 -22.69 6.58 6.89
N LEU A 292 -23.41 6.58 5.77
CA LEU A 292 -22.88 6.09 4.49
C LEU A 292 -21.94 7.15 3.88
N GLU A 293 -20.83 7.37 4.55
CA GLU A 293 -19.80 8.36 4.24
C GLU A 293 -18.44 7.67 4.36
N TYR A 294 -17.61 7.78 3.33
CA TYR A 294 -16.24 7.28 3.37
C TYR A 294 -15.27 8.36 2.88
N VAL A 295 -14.00 8.16 3.17
CA VAL A 295 -12.90 8.92 2.55
C VAL A 295 -11.78 7.97 2.15
N VAL A 296 -11.05 8.33 1.10
CA VAL A 296 -9.84 7.64 0.67
C VAL A 296 -8.68 8.11 1.55
N ILE A 297 -7.94 7.16 2.11
CA ILE A 297 -6.83 7.43 3.02
C ILE A 297 -5.50 7.41 2.27
N GLU A 298 -5.20 6.29 1.63
CA GLU A 298 -3.98 6.12 0.86
C GLU A 298 -4.14 5.03 -0.20
N VAL A 299 -3.25 5.05 -1.17
CA VAL A 299 -3.15 4.02 -2.20
C VAL A 299 -1.68 3.66 -2.39
N ASN A 300 -1.40 2.38 -2.37
CA ASN A 300 -0.06 1.85 -2.59
C ASN A 300 -0.02 1.19 -3.99
N PRO A 301 0.57 1.84 -5.02
CA PRO A 301 0.54 1.35 -6.41
C PRO A 301 1.63 0.27 -6.65
N ARG A 302 1.71 -0.68 -5.73
CA ARG A 302 2.69 -1.77 -5.68
C ARG A 302 2.12 -2.91 -4.84
N VAL A 303 2.84 -4.05 -4.83
CA VAL A 303 2.59 -5.06 -3.81
C VAL A 303 2.93 -4.49 -2.42
N SER A 304 2.24 -5.01 -1.42
CA SER A 304 2.29 -4.57 -0.03
C SER A 304 2.28 -5.78 0.92
N ARG A 305 2.46 -5.52 2.21
CA ARG A 305 2.18 -6.51 3.27
C ARG A 305 0.73 -7.01 3.19
N SER A 306 -0.23 -6.11 2.96
CA SER A 306 -1.64 -6.45 2.76
C SER A 306 -1.86 -7.34 1.52
N SER A 307 -1.10 -7.14 0.43
CA SER A 307 -1.16 -8.01 -0.75
C SER A 307 -0.62 -9.42 -0.49
N ALA A 308 0.42 -9.55 0.36
CA ALA A 308 0.94 -10.84 0.78
C ALA A 308 -0.08 -11.56 1.67
N LEU A 309 -0.68 -10.85 2.63
CA LEU A 309 -1.78 -11.35 3.47
C LEU A 309 -2.96 -11.80 2.61
N ALA A 310 -3.44 -10.97 1.68
CA ALA A 310 -4.52 -11.29 0.76
C ALA A 310 -4.21 -12.50 -0.13
N SER A 311 -2.97 -12.62 -0.61
CA SER A 311 -2.54 -13.79 -1.39
C SER A 311 -2.61 -15.08 -0.56
N LYS A 312 -2.29 -15.02 0.73
CA LYS A 312 -2.41 -16.16 1.65
C LYS A 312 -3.85 -16.43 2.07
N ALA A 313 -4.66 -15.38 2.22
CA ALA A 313 -6.05 -15.48 2.61
C ALA A 313 -6.91 -16.13 1.52
N THR A 314 -6.70 -15.71 0.28
CA THR A 314 -7.52 -16.13 -0.87
C THR A 314 -6.90 -17.27 -1.67
N GLY A 315 -5.60 -17.49 -1.52
CA GLY A 315 -4.82 -18.36 -2.40
C GLY A 315 -4.50 -17.75 -3.77
N TYR A 316 -5.01 -16.55 -4.08
CA TYR A 316 -4.73 -15.86 -5.33
C TYR A 316 -3.31 -15.25 -5.31
N PRO A 317 -2.38 -15.63 -6.21
CA PRO A 317 -0.99 -15.21 -6.09
C PRO A 317 -0.73 -13.82 -6.70
N ILE A 318 -1.08 -12.74 -5.97
CA ILE A 318 -1.08 -11.36 -6.48
C ILE A 318 0.26 -10.95 -7.11
N ALA A 319 1.39 -11.23 -6.45
CA ALA A 319 2.72 -10.88 -6.99
C ALA A 319 3.05 -11.61 -8.30
N LYS A 320 2.68 -12.90 -8.40
CA LYS A 320 2.85 -13.70 -9.61
C LYS A 320 2.01 -13.12 -10.76
N VAL A 321 0.72 -12.87 -10.52
CA VAL A 321 -0.17 -12.30 -11.55
C VAL A 321 0.29 -10.89 -11.96
N SER A 322 0.67 -10.05 -10.99
CA SER A 322 1.17 -8.69 -11.25
C SER A 322 2.44 -8.69 -12.12
N SER A 323 3.37 -9.62 -11.89
CA SER A 323 4.58 -9.76 -12.72
C SER A 323 4.25 -10.16 -14.17
N LYS A 324 3.22 -10.97 -14.39
CA LYS A 324 2.74 -11.35 -15.73
C LYS A 324 2.05 -10.20 -16.43
N ILE A 325 1.24 -9.43 -15.70
CA ILE A 325 0.63 -8.20 -16.22
C ILE A 325 1.70 -7.20 -16.64
N ALA A 326 2.73 -7.00 -15.81
CA ALA A 326 3.80 -6.05 -16.07
C ALA A 326 4.56 -6.32 -17.40
N ILE A 327 4.56 -7.57 -17.87
CA ILE A 327 5.17 -7.97 -19.14
C ILE A 327 4.17 -8.06 -20.31
N GLY A 328 2.90 -7.67 -20.11
CA GLY A 328 1.87 -7.53 -21.15
C GLY A 328 0.78 -8.60 -21.17
N LEU A 329 0.78 -9.58 -20.24
CA LEU A 329 -0.33 -10.54 -20.14
C LEU A 329 -1.58 -9.90 -19.54
N ASN A 330 -2.74 -10.34 -19.96
CA ASN A 330 -4.03 -9.92 -19.40
C ASN A 330 -4.57 -10.99 -18.43
N LEU A 331 -5.51 -10.60 -17.57
CA LEU A 331 -6.03 -11.48 -16.51
C LEU A 331 -6.70 -12.75 -17.08
N ASP A 332 -7.33 -12.64 -18.25
CA ASP A 332 -7.95 -13.74 -19.00
C ASP A 332 -6.92 -14.71 -19.62
N GLU A 333 -5.65 -14.31 -19.72
CA GLU A 333 -4.58 -15.09 -20.33
C GLU A 333 -3.70 -15.81 -19.28
N ILE A 334 -3.85 -15.46 -18.00
CA ILE A 334 -3.07 -16.04 -16.90
C ILE A 334 -3.87 -17.17 -16.28
N THR A 335 -3.34 -18.39 -16.28
CA THR A 335 -4.00 -19.54 -15.62
C THR A 335 -3.99 -19.41 -14.10
N ASN A 336 -5.12 -19.76 -13.46
CA ASN A 336 -5.21 -19.84 -12.00
C ASN A 336 -4.34 -20.99 -11.46
N SER A 337 -3.42 -20.67 -10.55
CA SER A 337 -2.47 -21.64 -10.00
C SER A 337 -3.09 -22.68 -9.04
N ILE A 338 -4.27 -22.41 -8.48
CA ILE A 338 -4.95 -23.33 -7.56
C ILE A 338 -5.85 -24.30 -8.34
N ASN A 339 -6.59 -23.77 -9.32
CA ASN A 339 -7.49 -24.53 -10.16
C ASN A 339 -7.16 -24.25 -11.63
N ALA A 340 -6.39 -25.15 -12.25
CA ALA A 340 -5.90 -24.99 -13.62
C ALA A 340 -7.00 -24.91 -14.70
N ASN A 341 -8.27 -25.08 -14.33
CA ASN A 341 -9.41 -24.98 -15.24
C ASN A 341 -10.00 -23.56 -15.32
N THR A 342 -9.49 -22.59 -14.54
CA THR A 342 -9.91 -21.18 -14.60
C THR A 342 -8.73 -20.26 -14.89
N THR A 343 -9.03 -19.00 -15.23
CA THR A 343 -8.03 -17.94 -15.40
C THR A 343 -7.88 -17.13 -14.10
N ALA A 344 -6.97 -16.17 -14.09
CA ALA A 344 -6.80 -15.19 -13.03
C ALA A 344 -7.87 -14.09 -13.06
N CYS A 345 -8.76 -14.09 -14.06
CA CYS A 345 -9.84 -13.10 -14.20
C CYS A 345 -11.07 -13.47 -13.36
N PHE A 346 -10.96 -13.42 -12.03
CA PHE A 346 -12.07 -13.65 -11.11
C PHE A 346 -11.81 -13.01 -9.74
N GLU A 347 -12.88 -12.64 -9.02
CA GLU A 347 -12.78 -12.25 -7.62
C GLU A 347 -12.91 -13.50 -6.73
N PRO A 348 -11.89 -13.83 -5.90
CA PRO A 348 -11.96 -14.96 -4.99
C PRO A 348 -13.11 -14.84 -3.99
N VAL A 349 -13.75 -15.97 -3.68
CA VAL A 349 -14.71 -16.11 -2.59
C VAL A 349 -14.21 -17.22 -1.67
N VAL A 350 -14.19 -16.95 -0.38
CA VAL A 350 -13.71 -17.87 0.66
C VAL A 350 -14.86 -18.27 1.59
N ASP A 351 -14.83 -19.50 2.10
CA ASP A 351 -15.83 -20.08 3.02
C ASP A 351 -15.32 -20.18 4.47
N TYR A 352 -14.34 -19.33 4.78
CA TYR A 352 -13.65 -19.21 6.06
C TYR A 352 -13.29 -17.74 6.36
N CYS A 353 -12.95 -17.46 7.62
CA CYS A 353 -12.40 -16.20 8.08
C CYS A 353 -10.88 -16.32 8.22
N VAL A 354 -10.16 -15.29 7.78
CA VAL A 354 -8.72 -15.15 7.97
C VAL A 354 -8.49 -14.00 8.93
N LEU A 355 -7.62 -14.20 9.93
CA LEU A 355 -7.28 -13.16 10.88
C LEU A 355 -5.77 -13.00 10.96
N LYS A 356 -5.32 -11.76 10.71
CA LYS A 356 -3.95 -11.29 10.91
C LYS A 356 -3.85 -10.65 12.29
N PHE A 357 -2.82 -11.01 13.03
CA PHE A 357 -2.50 -10.43 14.32
C PHE A 357 -1.03 -9.96 14.34
N PRO A 358 -0.75 -8.68 14.61
CA PRO A 358 0.59 -8.13 14.63
C PRO A 358 1.42 -8.61 15.83
N ARG A 359 2.74 -8.71 15.65
CA ARG A 359 3.70 -9.08 16.70
C ARG A 359 4.60 -7.90 17.04
N TRP A 360 4.52 -7.42 18.28
CA TRP A 360 5.36 -6.33 18.77
C TRP A 360 6.51 -6.81 19.65
N PRO A 361 7.73 -6.26 19.51
CA PRO A 361 8.90 -6.63 20.32
C PRO A 361 9.03 -5.78 21.59
N PHE A 362 7.92 -5.38 22.23
CA PHE A 362 7.97 -4.41 23.34
C PHE A 362 8.76 -4.90 24.57
N ASP A 363 8.96 -6.21 24.69
CA ASP A 363 9.85 -6.85 25.66
C ASP A 363 11.32 -6.46 25.46
N LYS A 364 11.74 -6.17 24.22
CA LYS A 364 13.12 -5.78 23.88
C LYS A 364 13.39 -4.28 24.06
N PHE A 365 12.36 -3.46 24.24
CA PHE A 365 12.46 -1.99 24.24
C PHE A 365 11.75 -1.37 25.45
N ALA A 366 12.38 -1.42 26.62
CA ALA A 366 11.78 -1.00 27.89
C ALA A 366 11.30 0.46 27.94
N ASN A 367 12.01 1.39 27.27
CA ASN A 367 11.74 2.83 27.33
C ASN A 367 10.89 3.36 26.16
N VAL A 368 10.38 2.47 25.30
CA VAL A 368 9.57 2.87 24.14
C VAL A 368 8.10 2.94 24.54
N ARG A 369 7.40 4.00 24.09
CA ARG A 369 5.95 4.14 24.25
C ARG A 369 5.22 3.00 23.54
N ARG A 370 4.33 2.31 24.26
CA ARG A 370 3.58 1.16 23.75
C ARG A 370 2.25 1.52 23.10
N ASP A 371 1.81 2.77 23.23
CA ASP A 371 0.60 3.27 22.58
C ASP A 371 0.70 3.08 21.06
N LEU A 372 -0.30 2.46 20.46
CA LEU A 372 -0.37 2.29 19.02
C LEU A 372 -0.85 3.59 18.37
N GLY A 373 -0.46 3.80 17.12
CA GLY A 373 -0.78 5.00 16.36
C GLY A 373 -0.57 4.75 14.87
N THR A 374 -0.48 5.82 14.10
CA THR A 374 -0.26 5.77 12.65
C THR A 374 1.17 5.37 12.24
N GLN A 375 2.11 5.28 13.18
CA GLN A 375 3.45 4.77 12.94
C GLN A 375 3.53 3.30 13.38
N MET A 376 3.81 2.41 12.44
CA MET A 376 3.96 0.97 12.70
C MET A 376 5.11 0.69 13.70
N LYS A 377 4.87 -0.25 14.62
CA LYS A 377 5.83 -0.74 15.62
C LYS A 377 5.96 -2.25 15.63
N ALA A 378 5.04 -2.97 14.99
CA ALA A 378 5.10 -4.41 14.85
C ALA A 378 6.32 -4.83 14.03
N THR A 379 6.98 -5.91 14.45
CA THR A 379 8.13 -6.50 13.75
C THR A 379 7.76 -7.71 12.91
N GLY A 380 6.50 -8.14 12.97
CA GLY A 380 5.99 -9.28 12.23
C GLY A 380 4.50 -9.43 12.46
N GLU A 381 3.94 -10.52 11.96
CA GLU A 381 2.52 -10.83 12.06
C GLU A 381 2.28 -12.34 12.00
N ALA A 382 1.23 -12.80 12.68
CA ALA A 382 0.70 -14.15 12.56
C ALA A 382 -0.59 -14.10 11.75
N MET A 383 -0.83 -15.11 10.91
CA MET A 383 -2.09 -15.28 10.19
C MET A 383 -2.72 -16.61 10.60
N SER A 384 -4.02 -16.59 10.83
CA SER A 384 -4.81 -17.79 11.13
C SER A 384 -6.03 -17.88 10.21
N ILE A 385 -6.53 -19.09 10.04
CA ILE A 385 -7.73 -19.38 9.23
C ILE A 385 -8.66 -20.25 10.06
N ASP A 386 -9.94 -19.91 10.11
CA ASP A 386 -10.98 -20.74 10.75
C ASP A 386 -12.34 -20.50 10.08
N ARG A 387 -13.33 -21.36 10.32
CA ARG A 387 -14.68 -21.18 9.77
C ARG A 387 -15.50 -20.12 10.52
N THR A 388 -14.97 -19.61 11.62
CA THR A 388 -15.59 -18.60 12.47
C THR A 388 -14.59 -17.50 12.82
N LEU A 389 -15.07 -16.28 13.06
CA LEU A 389 -14.21 -15.16 13.45
C LEU A 389 -13.54 -15.43 14.80
N GLU A 390 -14.29 -15.99 15.75
CA GLU A 390 -13.83 -16.33 17.09
C GLU A 390 -12.74 -17.40 17.06
N GLY A 391 -12.93 -18.44 16.23
CA GLY A 391 -11.94 -19.48 16.02
C GLY A 391 -10.65 -18.93 15.42
N ALA A 392 -10.74 -18.05 14.41
CA ALA A 392 -9.59 -17.42 13.80
C ALA A 392 -8.87 -16.53 14.82
N LEU A 393 -9.60 -15.68 15.57
CA LEU A 393 -9.02 -14.82 16.61
C LEU A 393 -8.24 -15.62 17.66
N LEU A 394 -8.85 -16.66 18.22
CA LEU A 394 -8.20 -17.49 19.24
C LEU A 394 -6.96 -18.22 18.70
N LYS A 395 -6.99 -18.68 17.45
CA LYS A 395 -5.83 -19.29 16.79
C LYS A 395 -4.72 -18.28 16.57
N ALA A 396 -5.03 -17.09 16.06
CA ALA A 396 -4.02 -16.06 15.83
C ALA A 396 -3.31 -15.66 17.13
N ILE A 397 -4.06 -15.44 18.22
CA ILE A 397 -3.49 -15.10 19.53
C ILE A 397 -2.54 -16.20 20.02
N ARG A 398 -2.94 -17.48 19.88
CA ARG A 398 -2.10 -18.63 20.27
C ARG A 398 -0.85 -18.82 19.40
N SER A 399 -0.83 -18.22 18.20
CA SER A 399 0.30 -18.31 17.26
C SER A 399 1.30 -17.16 17.41
N LEU A 400 1.16 -16.29 18.41
CA LEU A 400 2.08 -15.16 18.67
C LEU A 400 3.35 -15.53 19.45
N GLU A 401 3.56 -16.83 19.69
CA GLU A 401 4.51 -17.49 20.62
C GLU A 401 4.12 -17.40 22.09
#